data_AF-A0A7W8FSC3-F1
#
_entry.id   AF-A0A7W8FSC3-F1
#
_cell.length_a   1.000
_cell.length_b   1.000
_cell.length_c   1.000
_cell.angle_alpha   90.00
_cell.angle_beta   90.00
_cell.angle_gamma   90.00
#
_symmetry.space_group_name_H-M   'P 1'
#
loop_
_entity.id
_entity.type
_entity.pdbx_description
1 polymer ?
#
loop_
_entity_poly.entity_id
_entity_poly.type
_entity_poly.pdbx_seq_one_letter_code
_entity_poly.pdbx_strand_id
1 'polypeptide(L)' 'MQSLRIVNCPGNVQSPGPWHTNATPDRSTGTLVCGLRGGMPTVAWTRDDEQLVSVAEAAQHGSTLEDLYRWWSAQS' A
#
# COMPACT_ATOMS: atom_id res chain seq x y z
N MET A 1 8.99 0.70 -18.27
CA MET A 1 8.46 0.48 -16.90
C MET A 1 8.51 1.80 -16.17
N GLN A 2 7.38 2.31 -15.67
CA GLN A 2 7.38 3.53 -14.87
C GLN A 2 7.72 3.18 -13.42
N SER A 3 8.62 3.96 -12.81
CA SER A 3 8.99 3.80 -11.40
C SER A 3 7.88 4.27 -10.47
N LEU A 4 7.76 3.64 -9.30
CA LEU A 4 6.87 4.11 -8.25
C LEU A 4 7.51 5.32 -7.54
N ARG A 5 6.83 6.47 -7.54
CA ARG A 5 7.20 7.59 -6.67
C ARG A 5 6.64 7.33 -5.27
N ILE A 6 7.52 6.98 -4.34
CA ILE A 6 7.14 6.67 -2.96
C ILE A 6 6.76 7.97 -2.24
N VAL A 7 5.65 7.91 -1.49
CA VAL A 7 5.19 8.95 -0.58
C VAL A 7 4.72 8.31 0.73
N ASN A 8 4.60 9.09 1.80
CA ASN A 8 3.99 8.60 3.03
C ASN A 8 2.56 8.11 2.74
N CYS A 9 2.20 7.00 3.37
CA CYS A 9 0.84 6.52 3.36
C CYS A 9 -0.07 7.50 4.11
N PRO A 10 -1.37 7.60 3.76
CA PRO A 10 -2.34 8.41 4.47
C PRO A 10 -2.31 8.18 5.99
N GLY A 11 -2.51 9.25 6.75
CA GLY A 11 -2.30 9.25 8.20
C GLY A 11 -0.84 9.47 8.64
N ASN A 12 0.03 9.94 7.73
CA ASN A 12 1.47 10.14 7.96
C ASN A 12 2.23 8.86 8.33
N VAL A 13 1.77 7.71 7.86
CA VAL A 13 2.47 6.44 8.03
C VAL A 13 3.68 6.42 7.08
N GLN A 14 4.87 6.18 7.64
CA GLN A 14 6.10 6.14 6.86
C GLN A 14 6.07 4.99 5.84
N SER A 15 6.56 5.29 4.63
CA SER A 15 6.58 4.37 3.49
C SER A 15 7.98 4.39 2.83
N PRO A 16 8.62 3.23 2.59
CA PRO A 16 8.22 1.90 3.02
C PRO A 16 8.22 1.75 4.55
N GLY A 17 7.34 0.89 5.07
CA GLY A 17 7.25 0.62 6.51
C GLY A 17 6.64 -0.74 6.83
N PRO A 18 6.75 -1.21 8.09
CA PRO A 18 6.14 -2.47 8.51
C PRO A 18 4.63 -2.41 8.35
N TRP A 19 4.07 -3.51 7.84
CA TRP A 19 2.63 -3.72 7.72
C TRP A 19 2.18 -4.83 8.64
N HIS A 20 0.97 -4.66 9.17
CA HIS A 20 0.27 -5.60 10.03
C HIS A 20 -1.10 -5.84 9.41
N THR A 21 -1.51 -7.11 9.26
CA THR A 21 -2.88 -7.43 8.82
C THR A 21 -3.87 -7.17 9.95
N ASN A 22 -5.15 -7.01 9.63
CA ASN A 22 -6.22 -6.93 10.64
C ASN A 22 -6.30 -8.20 11.52
N ALA A 23 -5.82 -9.34 11.04
CA ALA A 23 -5.82 -10.60 11.79
C ALA A 23 -4.68 -10.72 12.81
N THR A 24 -3.55 -10.04 12.58
CA THR A 24 -2.37 -10.09 13.45
C THR A 24 -1.80 -8.69 13.71
N PRO A 25 -2.50 -7.86 14.50
CA PRO A 25 -2.10 -6.47 14.73
C PRO A 25 -0.77 -6.33 15.46
N ASP A 26 -0.41 -7.28 16.32
CA ASP A 26 0.82 -7.20 17.14
C ASP A 26 2.09 -7.67 16.41
N ARG A 27 1.93 -8.23 15.20
CA ARG A 27 3.04 -8.82 14.44
C ARG A 27 3.07 -8.26 13.04
N SER A 28 4.23 -7.73 12.64
CA SER A 28 4.43 -7.34 11.25
C SER A 28 4.40 -8.57 10.36
N THR A 29 3.57 -8.53 9.32
CA THR A 29 3.36 -9.59 8.33
C THR A 29 4.08 -9.32 7.01
N GLY A 30 4.62 -8.12 6.85
CA GLY A 30 5.41 -7.71 5.69
C GLY A 30 5.67 -6.23 5.65
N THR A 31 5.90 -5.71 4.46
CA THR A 31 6.20 -4.29 4.19
C THR A 31 5.07 -3.66 3.38
N LEU A 32 4.66 -2.45 3.74
CA LEU A 32 3.73 -1.62 2.99
C LEU A 32 4.48 -0.48 2.30
N VAL A 33 4.08 -0.20 1.05
CA VAL A 33 4.55 0.93 0.26
C VAL A 33 3.36 1.65 -0.37
N CYS A 34 3.26 2.95 -0.12
CA CYS A 34 2.35 3.85 -0.83
C CYS A 34 3.13 4.72 -1.83
N GLY A 35 2.51 5.00 -2.97
CA GLY A 35 3.15 5.80 -3.99
C GLY A 35 2.23 6.17 -5.16
N LEU A 36 2.87 6.77 -6.16
CA LEU A 36 2.25 7.12 -7.44
C LEU A 36 3.03 6.48 -8.58
N ARG A 37 2.38 5.65 -9.41
CA ARG A 37 2.95 5.09 -10.64
C ARG A 37 2.32 5.82 -11.83
N GLY A 38 3.11 6.62 -12.54
CA GLY A 38 2.58 7.43 -13.64
C GLY A 38 1.55 8.48 -13.21
N GLY A 39 1.59 8.91 -11.94
CA GLY A 39 0.58 9.79 -11.36
C GLY A 39 -0.67 9.06 -10.84
N MET A 40 -0.80 7.75 -11.09
CA MET A 40 -1.90 6.96 -10.52
C MET A 40 -1.54 6.49 -9.10
N PRO A 41 -2.45 6.61 -8.13
CA PRO A 41 -2.24 6.05 -6.80
C PRO A 41 -2.01 4.55 -6.83
N THR A 42 -1.01 4.12 -6.07
CA THR A 42 -0.61 2.72 -5.95
C THR A 42 -0.30 2.40 -4.49
N VAL A 43 -0.81 1.26 -4.03
CA VAL A 43 -0.46 0.64 -2.76
C VAL A 43 0.11 -0.74 -3.07
N ALA A 44 1.30 -1.04 -2.56
CA ALA A 44 1.93 -2.35 -2.69
C ALA A 44 2.32 -2.87 -1.32
N TRP A 45 2.22 -4.19 -1.13
CA TRP A 45 2.59 -4.80 0.15
C TRP A 45 3.11 -6.22 -0.05
N THR A 46 3.88 -6.69 0.94
CA THR A 46 4.36 -8.07 1.00
C THR A 46 3.62 -8.88 2.05
N ARG A 47 3.55 -10.20 1.83
CA ARG A 47 3.38 -11.19 2.89
C ARG A 47 4.62 -12.05 2.91
N ASP A 48 5.46 -11.85 3.91
CA ASP A 48 6.81 -12.37 3.90
C ASP A 48 6.84 -13.90 4.11
N ASP A 49 5.90 -14.42 4.90
CA ASP A 49 5.71 -15.86 5.14
C ASP A 49 5.22 -16.61 3.89
N GLU A 50 4.39 -15.96 3.08
CA GLU A 50 3.88 -16.48 1.80
C GLU A 50 4.80 -16.17 0.61
N GLN A 51 5.88 -15.38 0.82
CA GLN A 51 6.76 -14.85 -0.24
C GLN A 51 5.98 -14.13 -1.35
N LEU A 52 4.89 -13.46 -0.98
CA LEU A 52 3.96 -12.83 -1.91
C LEU A 52 4.18 -11.32 -1.98
N VAL A 53 4.10 -10.76 -3.19
CA VAL A 53 4.01 -9.32 -3.43
C VAL A 53 2.67 -9.02 -4.09
N SER A 54 1.92 -8.09 -3.51
CA SER A 54 0.63 -7.63 -4.04
C SER A 54 0.70 -6.14 -4.37
N VAL A 55 0.00 -5.75 -5.43
CA VAL A 55 -0.08 -4.37 -5.90
C VAL A 55 -1.53 -4.05 -6.22
N ALA A 56 -2.04 -2.98 -5.62
CA ALA A 56 -3.31 -2.36 -5.97
C ALA A 56 -3.04 -0.97 -6.55
N GLU A 57 -3.66 -0.68 -7.68
CA GLU A 57 -3.56 0.61 -8.38
C GLU A 57 -4.97 1.14 -8.63
N ALA A 58 -5.14 2.45 -8.51
CA ALA A 58 -6.43 3.07 -8.75
C ALA A 58 -6.85 2.87 -10.22
N ALA A 59 -8.05 2.33 -10.43
CA ALA A 59 -8.58 2.03 -11.77
C ALA A 59 -9.06 3.28 -12.53
N GLN A 60 -9.42 4.35 -11.81
CA GLN A 60 -9.99 5.56 -12.40
C GLN A 60 -9.06 6.76 -12.21
N HIS A 61 -8.95 7.56 -13.28
CA HIS A 61 -8.29 8.86 -13.21
C HIS A 61 -9.08 9.78 -12.27
N GLY A 62 -8.40 10.35 -11.27
CA GLY A 62 -9.00 11.25 -10.28
C GLY A 62 -9.22 10.61 -8.90
N SER A 63 -9.14 9.28 -8.75
CA SER A 63 -9.05 8.67 -7.42
C SER A 63 -7.78 9.13 -6.72
N THR A 64 -7.88 9.42 -5.42
CA THR A 64 -6.72 9.84 -4.63
C THR A 64 -6.03 8.64 -3.99
N LEU A 65 -4.79 8.83 -3.53
CA LEU A 65 -4.12 7.83 -2.69
C LEU A 65 -4.88 7.59 -1.38
N GLU A 66 -5.59 8.58 -0.87
CA GLU A 66 -6.40 8.43 0.33
C GLU A 66 -7.58 7.47 0.11
N ASP A 67 -8.27 7.58 -1.02
CA ASP A 67 -9.39 6.69 -1.36
C ASP A 67 -8.92 5.25 -1.52
N LEU A 68 -7.83 5.05 -2.27
CA LEU A 68 -7.25 3.72 -2.48
C LEU A 68 -6.77 3.10 -1.16
N TYR A 69 -6.09 3.88 -0.34
CA TYR A 69 -5.58 3.42 0.95
C TYR A 69 -6.71 3.05 1.92
N ARG A 70 -7.80 3.82 1.94
CA ARG A 70 -8.97 3.54 2.78
C ARG A 70 -9.63 2.21 2.38
N TRP A 71 -9.83 2.00 1.08
CA TRP A 71 -10.35 0.72 0.58
C TRP A 71 -9.41 -0.43 0.93
N TRP A 72 -8.11 -0.27 0.68
CA TRP A 72 -7.12 -1.30 0.95
C TRP A 72 -7.09 -1.67 2.44
N SER A 73 -7.04 -0.68 3.33
CA SER A 73 -6.97 -0.90 4.79
C SER A 73 -8.19 -1.65 5.33
N ALA A 74 -9.35 -1.48 4.72
CA ALA A 74 -10.59 -2.16 5.13
C ALA A 74 -10.61 -3.67 4.82
N GLN A 75 -9.75 -4.13 3.92
CA GLN A 75 -9.69 -5.53 3.47
C GLN A 75 -8.32 -6.20 3.71
N SER A 76 -7.32 -5.46 4.20
CA SER A 76 -5.94 -5.91 4.36
C SER A 76 -5.70 -6.73 5.62
#